data_AF-A0A956H936-F1
#
_entry.id   AF-A0A956H936-F1
#
_cell.length_a   1.000
_cell.length_b   1.000
_cell.length_c   1.000
_cell.angle_alpha   90.00
_cell.angle_beta   90.00
_cell.angle_gamma   90.00
#
_symmetry.space_group_name_H-M   'P 1'
#
loop_
_entity.id
_entity.type
_entity.pdbx_description
1 polymer ?
#
loop_
_entity_poly.entity_id
_entity_poly.type
_entity_poly.pdbx_seq_one_letter_code
_entity_poly.pdbx_strand_id
1 'polypeptide(L)'
;GTGLAKLAIAGAERAHGVGRNVFEARQTPTTLGLGALDRVPPESIVANADPTDADGDGIAGIAHILPNDDRVGRFGWKAQVPSASEFVRDALTNEIGLTLPPQPGHTFGRTEDDDDVPTDSSTTDSTGKGRAALTVVEGGADDDLFDP
;
A
#
# COMPACT_ATOMS: atom_id res chain seq x y z
N GLY A 1 39.97 27.49 -3.60
CA GLY A 1 38.86 27.11 -4.48
C GLY A 1 37.79 28.17 -4.36
N THR A 2 37.46 28.83 -5.47
CA THR A 2 36.52 29.94 -5.54
C THR A 2 35.09 29.42 -5.37
N GLY A 3 34.40 29.83 -4.31
CA GLY A 3 33.00 29.48 -4.07
C GLY A 3 32.07 30.37 -4.92
N LEU A 4 31.32 29.76 -5.84
CA LEU A 4 30.31 30.45 -6.65
C LEU A 4 29.10 30.81 -5.77
N ALA A 5 28.65 32.06 -5.87
CA ALA A 5 27.44 32.52 -5.19
C ALA A 5 26.20 31.91 -5.86
N LYS A 6 25.34 31.24 -5.07
CA LYS A 6 23.99 30.86 -5.50
C LYS A 6 23.19 32.13 -5.76
N LEU A 7 22.80 32.33 -7.01
CA LEU A 7 21.85 33.37 -7.41
C LEU A 7 20.45 32.94 -6.92
N ALA A 8 20.03 33.48 -5.78
CA ALA A 8 18.68 33.26 -5.26
C ALA A 8 17.68 34.09 -6.10
N ILE A 9 16.83 33.41 -6.85
CA ILE A 9 15.63 34.02 -7.43
C ILE A 9 14.68 34.28 -6.27
N ALA A 10 14.40 35.56 -5.98
CA ALA A 10 13.46 35.95 -4.94
C ALA A 10 12.03 35.60 -5.36
N GLY A 11 11.62 34.35 -5.12
CA GLY A 11 10.22 33.99 -5.06
C GLY A 11 9.62 34.65 -3.82
N ALA A 12 8.65 35.54 -4.00
CA ALA A 12 7.93 36.14 -2.89
C ALA A 12 7.24 35.02 -2.09
N GLU A 13 7.77 34.70 -0.93
CA GLU A 13 7.17 33.76 0.01
C GLU A 13 5.83 34.34 0.45
N ARG A 14 4.73 33.66 0.08
CA ARG A 14 3.41 34.01 0.61
C ARG A 14 3.49 33.84 2.11
N ALA A 15 3.12 34.88 2.86
CA ALA A 15 3.14 34.84 4.32
C ALA A 15 2.13 33.79 4.85
N HIS A 16 2.60 32.57 5.06
CA HIS A 16 1.89 31.56 5.83
C HIS A 16 2.22 31.80 7.30
N GLY A 17 1.23 32.21 8.09
CA GLY A 17 1.42 32.50 9.52
C GLY A 17 2.13 31.35 10.26
N VAL A 18 3.10 31.70 11.10
CA VAL A 18 3.86 30.76 11.94
C VAL A 18 2.87 29.89 12.73
N GLY A 19 2.99 28.57 12.61
CA GLY A 19 2.13 27.60 13.30
C GLY A 19 0.95 27.04 12.50
N ARG A 20 0.80 27.37 11.20
CA ARG A 20 -0.24 26.75 10.34
C ARG A 20 0.15 25.39 9.75
N ASN A 21 1.44 25.06 9.77
CA ASN A 21 1.93 23.81 9.20
C ASN A 21 1.95 22.74 10.29
N VAL A 22 1.19 21.67 10.11
CA VAL A 22 1.23 20.46 10.94
C VAL A 22 2.13 19.46 10.23
N PHE A 23 3.18 19.01 10.91
CA PHE A 23 4.09 17.98 10.41
C PHE A 23 3.84 16.70 11.20
N GLU A 24 3.48 15.63 10.50
CA GLU A 24 3.39 14.27 11.06
C GLU A 24 4.53 13.44 10.47
N ALA A 25 5.47 13.01 11.31
CA ALA A 25 6.50 12.08 10.89
C ALA A 25 5.92 10.66 10.92
N ARG A 26 5.93 9.98 9.77
CA ARG A 26 5.59 8.56 9.66
C ARG A 26 6.86 7.77 9.45
N GLN A 27 7.01 6.66 10.17
CA GLN A 27 8.05 5.69 9.87
C GLN A 27 7.50 4.65 8.89
N THR A 28 8.34 4.02 8.09
CA THR A 28 7.87 2.91 7.26
C THR A 28 7.70 1.67 8.14
N PRO A 29 6.54 1.00 8.14
CA PRO A 29 6.38 -0.28 8.81
C PRO A 29 7.41 -1.29 8.28
N THR A 30 7.91 -2.18 9.15
CA THR A 30 8.79 -3.25 8.70
C THR A 30 8.03 -4.21 7.75
N THR A 31 8.72 -4.67 6.71
CA THR A 31 8.18 -5.71 5.81
C THR A 31 8.48 -7.13 6.30
N LEU A 32 9.29 -7.26 7.37
CA LEU A 32 9.61 -8.55 7.94
C LEU A 32 8.38 -9.15 8.62
N GLY A 33 8.06 -10.40 8.26
CA GLY A 33 6.96 -11.15 8.88
C GLY A 33 5.57 -10.84 8.34
N LEU A 34 5.42 -9.98 7.32
CA LEU A 34 4.10 -9.67 6.75
C LEU A 34 3.35 -10.91 6.26
N GLY A 35 4.05 -11.87 5.65
CA GLY A 35 3.44 -13.13 5.20
C GLY A 35 2.99 -14.07 6.34
N ALA A 36 3.50 -13.90 7.56
CA ALA A 36 2.98 -14.62 8.72
C ALA A 36 1.73 -13.91 9.27
N LEU A 37 1.74 -12.57 9.29
CA LEU A 37 0.58 -11.76 9.69
C LEU A 37 -0.61 -11.96 8.73
N ASP A 38 -0.33 -12.06 7.43
CA ASP A 38 -1.37 -12.26 6.39
C ASP A 38 -2.13 -13.58 6.56
N ARG A 39 -1.45 -14.62 7.09
CA ARG A 39 -2.05 -15.94 7.36
C ARG A 39 -2.96 -15.97 8.57
N VAL A 40 -2.94 -14.96 9.44
CA VAL A 40 -3.86 -14.91 10.58
C VAL A 40 -5.29 -14.88 10.05
N PRO A 41 -6.23 -15.69 10.54
CA PRO A 41 -7.61 -15.64 10.06
C PRO A 41 -8.34 -14.36 10.50
N PRO A 42 -9.21 -13.74 9.68
CA PRO A 42 -9.89 -12.49 10.03
C PRO A 42 -10.80 -12.64 11.24
N GLU A 43 -11.43 -13.80 11.40
CA GLU A 43 -12.22 -14.16 12.57
C GLU A 43 -11.41 -14.14 13.87
N SER A 44 -10.12 -14.50 13.82
CA SER A 44 -9.25 -14.43 14.99
C SER A 44 -8.95 -13.00 15.41
N ILE A 45 -8.86 -12.08 14.45
CA ILE A 45 -8.65 -10.65 14.75
C ILE A 45 -9.90 -10.06 15.41
N VAL A 46 -11.07 -10.38 14.86
CA VAL A 46 -12.35 -9.91 15.42
C VAL A 46 -12.63 -10.53 16.79
N ALA A 47 -12.30 -11.81 16.99
CA ALA A 47 -12.50 -12.50 18.26
C ALA A 47 -11.63 -11.92 19.39
N ASN A 48 -10.46 -11.37 19.07
CA ASN A 48 -9.55 -10.74 20.03
C ASN A 48 -9.78 -9.23 20.18
N ALA A 49 -10.88 -8.68 19.66
CA ALA A 49 -11.21 -7.28 19.84
C ALA A 49 -11.68 -7.04 21.28
N ASP A 50 -10.82 -6.39 22.09
CA ASP A 50 -11.13 -5.97 23.45
C ASP A 50 -11.04 -4.45 23.58
N PRO A 51 -12.15 -3.70 23.48
CA PRO A 51 -12.12 -2.24 23.57
C PRO A 51 -11.86 -1.73 25.01
N THR A 52 -11.96 -2.59 26.03
CA THR A 52 -11.96 -2.17 27.43
C THR A 52 -10.87 -2.81 28.29
N ASP A 53 -10.02 -3.67 27.73
CA ASP A 53 -9.02 -4.45 28.48
C ASP A 53 -9.71 -5.23 29.61
N ALA A 54 -10.72 -6.03 29.23
CA ALA A 54 -11.57 -6.79 30.13
C ALA A 54 -10.84 -8.00 30.74
N ASP A 55 -9.80 -8.52 30.08
CA ASP A 55 -8.95 -9.60 30.59
C ASP A 55 -7.75 -9.10 31.43
N GLY A 56 -7.46 -7.79 31.40
CA GLY A 56 -6.45 -7.15 32.22
C GLY A 56 -5.02 -7.46 31.79
N ASP A 57 -4.81 -7.78 30.51
CA ASP A 57 -3.50 -8.03 29.92
C ASP A 57 -2.76 -6.73 29.52
N GLY A 58 -3.46 -5.59 29.56
CA GLY A 58 -2.94 -4.27 29.22
C GLY A 58 -3.09 -3.89 27.74
N ILE A 59 -3.79 -4.69 26.94
CA ILE A 59 -4.05 -4.47 25.51
C ILE A 59 -5.53 -4.12 25.32
N ALA A 60 -5.76 -2.96 24.71
CA ALA A 60 -7.11 -2.54 24.32
C ALA A 60 -7.14 -2.13 22.84
N GLY A 61 -8.17 -2.53 22.11
CA GLY A 61 -8.34 -2.19 20.70
C GLY A 61 -9.62 -2.71 20.08
N ILE A 62 -9.93 -2.16 18.89
CA ILE A 62 -11.01 -2.64 18.03
C ILE A 62 -10.42 -3.06 16.68
N ALA A 63 -10.98 -4.11 16.10
CA ALA A 63 -10.65 -4.49 14.73
C ALA A 63 -11.15 -3.39 13.76
N HIS A 64 -10.31 -2.98 12.83
CA HIS A 64 -10.70 -2.04 11.79
C HIS A 64 -11.41 -2.79 10.65
N ILE A 65 -12.65 -2.42 10.36
CA ILE A 65 -13.44 -2.96 9.26
C ILE A 65 -13.47 -1.94 8.13
N LEU A 66 -13.08 -2.34 6.92
CA LEU A 66 -13.00 -1.44 5.78
C LEU A 66 -14.42 -1.01 5.35
N PRO A 67 -14.72 0.30 5.24
CA PRO A 67 -16.06 0.79 4.97
C PRO A 67 -16.70 0.31 3.65
N ASN A 68 -15.88 0.00 2.65
CA ASN A 68 -16.34 -0.27 1.29
C ASN A 68 -16.45 -1.76 0.95
N ASP A 69 -15.86 -2.64 1.77
CA ASP A 69 -15.65 -4.06 1.43
C ASP A 69 -15.90 -5.00 2.62
N ASP A 70 -16.15 -4.45 3.82
CA ASP A 70 -16.41 -5.19 5.06
C ASP A 70 -15.27 -6.17 5.46
N ARG A 71 -14.12 -6.10 4.78
CA ARG A 71 -12.92 -6.87 5.09
C ARG A 71 -12.21 -6.28 6.29
N VAL A 72 -11.59 -7.15 7.10
CA VAL A 72 -10.76 -6.74 8.22
C VAL A 72 -9.47 -6.13 7.69
N GLY A 73 -9.21 -4.90 8.09
CA GLY A 73 -7.97 -4.20 7.82
C GLY A 73 -6.85 -4.65 8.75
N ARG A 74 -5.62 -4.74 8.22
CA ARG A 74 -4.47 -5.36 8.93
C ARG A 74 -3.14 -4.65 8.72
N PHE A 75 -2.94 -4.11 7.54
CA PHE A 75 -1.68 -3.52 7.11
C PHE A 75 -1.75 -1.99 7.06
N GLY A 76 -0.60 -1.36 7.28
CA GLY A 76 -0.45 0.08 7.41
C GLY A 76 -0.70 0.61 8.82
N TRP A 77 -0.38 1.88 9.03
CA TRP A 77 -0.41 2.53 10.35
C TRP A 77 -1.78 2.55 11.04
N LYS A 78 -2.87 2.44 10.28
CA LYS A 78 -4.24 2.42 10.79
C LYS A 78 -4.98 1.17 10.36
N ALA A 79 -4.24 0.11 10.03
CA ALA A 79 -4.79 -1.13 9.51
C ALA A 79 -5.73 -0.87 8.31
N GLN A 80 -5.37 0.05 7.41
CA GLN A 80 -6.26 0.48 6.34
C GLN A 80 -6.26 -0.43 5.11
N VAL A 81 -5.36 -1.41 5.05
CA VAL A 81 -5.26 -2.36 3.93
C VAL A 81 -5.47 -3.79 4.43
N PRO A 82 -6.26 -4.64 3.75
CA PRO A 82 -6.71 -5.90 4.33
C PRO A 82 -5.77 -7.09 4.05
N SER A 83 -4.93 -7.03 3.02
CA SER A 83 -3.99 -8.11 2.64
C SER A 83 -2.59 -7.58 2.32
N ALA A 84 -1.58 -8.45 2.44
CA ALA A 84 -0.20 -8.09 2.12
C ALA A 84 -0.04 -7.76 0.61
N SER A 85 -0.73 -8.50 -0.26
CA SER A 85 -0.73 -8.23 -1.70
C SER A 85 -1.31 -6.85 -2.01
N GLU A 86 -2.43 -6.47 -1.39
CA GLU A 86 -3.01 -5.14 -1.57
C GLU A 86 -2.14 -4.03 -0.99
N PHE A 87 -1.40 -4.29 0.09
CA PHE A 87 -0.45 -3.32 0.63
C PHE A 87 0.68 -3.04 -0.36
N VAL A 88 1.18 -4.07 -1.04
CA VAL A 88 2.16 -3.92 -2.12
C VAL A 88 1.56 -3.18 -3.31
N ARG A 89 0.34 -3.52 -3.73
CA ARG A 89 -0.34 -2.83 -4.85
C ARG A 89 -0.54 -1.33 -4.57
N ASP A 90 -0.94 -0.99 -3.35
CA ASP A 90 -1.10 0.39 -2.92
C ASP A 90 0.23 1.16 -2.98
N ALA A 91 1.33 0.57 -2.49
CA ALA A 91 2.66 1.16 -2.55
C ALA A 91 3.19 1.32 -3.98
N LEU A 92 3.00 0.31 -4.85
CA LEU A 92 3.40 0.37 -6.25
C LEU A 92 2.75 1.55 -6.98
N THR A 93 1.48 1.83 -6.68
CA THR A 93 0.78 2.98 -7.24
C THR A 93 1.21 4.29 -6.60
N ASN A 94 1.16 4.40 -5.27
CA ASN A 94 1.28 5.69 -4.57
C ASN A 94 2.73 6.16 -4.41
N GLU A 95 3.69 5.24 -4.34
CA GLU A 95 5.10 5.56 -4.10
C GLU A 95 5.94 5.46 -5.37
N ILE A 96 5.69 4.44 -6.21
CA ILE A 96 6.46 4.20 -7.44
C ILE A 96 5.78 4.78 -8.68
N GLY A 97 4.47 5.00 -8.65
CA GLY A 97 3.71 5.55 -9.78
C GLY A 97 3.36 4.52 -10.86
N LEU A 98 3.19 3.25 -10.48
CA LEU A 98 2.82 2.18 -11.42
C LEU A 98 1.30 1.96 -11.47
N THR A 99 0.80 1.87 -12.71
CA THR A 99 -0.55 1.38 -13.02
C THR A 99 -0.53 -0.15 -13.11
N LEU A 100 -1.49 -0.80 -12.46
CA LEU A 100 -1.54 -2.25 -12.31
C LEU A 100 -2.79 -2.84 -12.99
N PRO A 101 -2.72 -4.03 -13.61
CA PRO A 101 -3.92 -4.66 -14.15
C PRO A 101 -4.95 -4.96 -13.04
N PRO A 102 -6.26 -4.93 -13.35
CA PRO A 102 -7.29 -5.30 -12.39
C PRO A 102 -7.12 -6.77 -11.97
N GLN A 103 -7.24 -7.03 -10.68
CA GLN A 103 -7.11 -8.37 -10.11
C GLN A 103 -8.36 -8.69 -9.28
N PRO A 104 -9.04 -9.84 -9.50
CA PRO A 104 -10.20 -10.22 -8.71
C PRO A 104 -9.89 -10.21 -7.20
N GLY A 105 -10.85 -9.71 -6.42
CA GLY A 105 -10.72 -9.62 -4.96
C GLY A 105 -9.75 -8.56 -4.44
N HIS A 106 -9.13 -7.77 -5.30
CA HIS A 106 -8.27 -6.64 -4.90
C HIS A 106 -8.98 -5.32 -5.17
N THR A 107 -9.02 -4.45 -4.16
CA THR A 107 -9.60 -3.10 -4.24
C THR A 107 -8.55 -1.99 -4.20
N PHE A 108 -7.28 -2.34 -3.98
CA PHE A 108 -6.16 -1.40 -3.93
C PHE A 108 -5.27 -1.44 -5.18
N GLY A 109 -4.63 -0.30 -5.44
CA GLY A 109 -3.80 -0.05 -6.63
C GLY A 109 -4.60 0.57 -7.77
N ARG A 110 -3.98 1.50 -8.50
CA ARG A 110 -4.60 2.18 -9.64
C ARG A 110 -4.58 1.28 -10.85
N THR A 111 -5.74 1.12 -11.50
CA THR A 111 -5.91 0.24 -12.65
C THR A 111 -5.94 0.96 -13.99
N GLU A 112 -6.06 2.28 -13.95
CA GLU A 112 -6.16 3.16 -15.11
C GLU A 112 -5.11 4.25 -15.00
N ASP A 113 -4.56 4.66 -16.14
CA ASP A 113 -3.66 5.80 -16.19
C ASP A 113 -4.46 7.10 -16.02
N ASP A 114 -3.90 8.07 -15.29
CA ASP A 114 -4.59 9.34 -14.94
C ASP A 114 -4.00 10.55 -15.65
N ASP A 115 -2.92 10.37 -16.41
CA ASP A 115 -2.54 11.35 -17.39
C ASP A 115 -3.19 10.99 -18.74
N ASP A 116 -3.88 11.95 -19.34
CA ASP A 116 -4.49 11.81 -20.68
C ASP A 116 -3.40 11.76 -21.78
N VAL A 117 -2.22 11.28 -21.42
CA VAL A 117 -1.01 11.11 -22.22
C VAL A 117 -0.87 9.63 -22.46
N PRO A 118 -1.10 9.15 -23.68
CA PRO A 118 -0.91 7.74 -23.99
C PRO A 118 0.54 7.34 -23.71
N THR A 119 0.75 6.45 -22.73
CA THR A 119 2.02 5.74 -22.62
C THR A 119 2.19 4.89 -23.87
N ASP A 120 3.36 4.95 -24.52
CA ASP A 120 3.63 4.23 -25.77
C ASP A 120 3.68 2.69 -25.62
N SER A 121 3.29 2.17 -24.45
CA SER A 121 3.30 0.76 -24.06
C SER A 121 2.30 -0.13 -24.81
N SER A 122 1.60 0.40 -25.82
CA SER A 122 0.90 -0.41 -26.83
C SER A 122 1.88 -1.17 -27.75
N THR A 123 2.82 -1.92 -27.18
CA THR A 123 3.46 -3.00 -27.94
C THR A 123 2.43 -4.13 -28.06
N THR A 124 1.49 -3.96 -28.99
CA THR A 124 0.67 -5.05 -29.50
C THR A 124 1.57 -6.16 -30.00
N ASP A 125 1.35 -7.39 -29.52
CA ASP A 125 1.81 -8.55 -30.26
C ASP A 125 1.07 -8.60 -31.63
N SER A 126 1.58 -9.40 -32.57
CA SER A 126 0.98 -9.57 -33.91
C SER A 126 -0.44 -10.16 -33.92
N THR A 127 -1.05 -10.37 -32.75
CA THR A 127 -2.43 -10.83 -32.55
C THR A 127 -3.35 -9.70 -32.09
N GLY A 128 -2.85 -8.48 -31.90
CA GLY A 128 -3.67 -7.30 -31.58
C GLY A 128 -4.27 -7.32 -30.17
N LYS A 129 -3.78 -8.17 -29.27
CA LYS A 129 -4.22 -8.22 -27.87
C LYS A 129 -3.19 -7.50 -27.01
N GLY A 130 -3.52 -6.32 -26.51
CA GLY A 130 -2.65 -5.55 -25.61
C GLY A 130 -2.29 -6.38 -24.38
N ARG A 131 -0.99 -6.63 -24.16
CA ARG A 131 -0.48 -7.29 -22.96
C ARG A 131 0.07 -6.24 -22.01
N ALA A 132 -0.82 -5.42 -21.44
CA ALA A 132 -0.48 -4.55 -20.32
C ALA A 132 -0.76 -5.31 -19.01
N ALA A 133 0.14 -6.22 -18.67
CA ALA A 133 0.21 -6.81 -17.34
C ALA A 133 1.56 -7.51 -17.20
N LEU A 134 2.36 -7.10 -16.21
CA LEU A 134 3.30 -8.04 -15.60
C LEU A 134 2.43 -9.13 -14.95
N THR A 135 2.08 -10.17 -15.71
CA THR A 135 1.51 -11.39 -15.15
C THR A 135 2.56 -11.96 -14.22
N VAL A 136 2.33 -11.85 -12.91
CA VAL A 136 2.91 -12.77 -11.95
C VAL A 136 2.44 -14.15 -12.42
N VAL A 137 3.36 -14.92 -12.99
CA VAL A 137 3.16 -16.35 -13.14
C VAL A 137 2.96 -16.85 -11.72
N GLU A 138 1.75 -17.29 -11.38
CA GLU A 138 1.59 -18.11 -10.20
C GLU A 138 2.48 -19.32 -10.44
N GLY A 139 3.66 -19.31 -9.82
CA GLY A 139 4.39 -20.53 -9.57
C GLY A 139 3.41 -21.41 -8.83
N GLY A 140 2.98 -22.50 -9.49
CA GLY A 140 2.18 -23.52 -8.84
C GLY A 140 2.87 -23.86 -7.54
N ALA A 141 2.09 -23.93 -6.46
CA ALA A 141 2.58 -24.32 -5.17
C ALA A 141 3.25 -25.69 -5.29
N ASP A 142 4.58 -25.68 -5.40
CA ASP A 142 5.43 -26.81 -5.07
C ASP A 142 5.44 -26.89 -3.54
N ASP A 143 4.35 -27.47 -3.01
CA ASP A 143 4.11 -27.77 -1.59
C ASP A 143 5.12 -28.78 -1.00
N ASP A 144 6.22 -29.07 -1.69
CA ASP A 144 7.18 -30.12 -1.35
C ASP A 144 8.53 -29.59 -0.82
N LEU A 145 8.73 -28.28 -0.67
CA LEU A 145 10.06 -27.74 -0.30
C LEU A 145 10.29 -27.49 1.19
N PHE A 146 9.31 -27.74 2.06
CA PHE A 146 9.47 -27.69 3.52
C PHE A 146 8.58 -28.72 4.22
N ASP A 147 9.08 -29.96 4.30
CA ASP A 147 8.76 -30.92 5.36
C ASP A 147 10.09 -31.23 6.09
N PRO A 148 10.12 -31.46 7.42
CA PRO A 148 11.33 -31.36 8.26
C PRO A 148 12.34 -32.51 8.09
#